data_AF-A0A7W5EPD8-F1
#
_entry.id   AF-A0A7W5EPD8-F1
#
_cell.length_a   1.000
_cell.length_b   1.000
_cell.length_c   1.000
_cell.angle_alpha   90.00
_cell.angle_beta   90.00
_cell.angle_gamma   90.00
#
_symmetry.space_group_name_H-M   'P 1'
#
loop_
_entity.id
_entity.type
_entity.pdbx_description
1 polymer ?
#
loop_
_entity_poly.entity_id
_entity_poly.type
_entity_poly.pdbx_seq_one_letter_code
_entity_poly.pdbx_strand_id
1 'polypeptide(L)'
;MSHSRNSSRPFTIVQGHRPSARTLSLLDIGESRLEHDDNLYVTLKSGRFTEAHLDDGTWNGAFTVETECTPGRKVIAVARDLIAKHPDYTENNGHSIIFGYEKFGVAFQGDVLNEILSDNALFTYYFNGVWMEYVVSLSDFFEYRTLGPIAQLDAASVDLRFWLLQTQFGPSHEEFVKAVRKVGYIPLNVFVGIMAPGKETVIRTPGSEAYVDTPLGRVPGGLQYIDFSQWSEGSVTYSEGDLKTFPSA
;
A
#
# COMPACT_ATOMS: atom_id res chain seq x y z
N MET A 1 45.26 -12.94 8.49
CA MET A 1 44.29 -13.95 8.00
C MET A 1 43.10 -13.22 7.41
N SER A 2 42.68 -13.68 6.24
CA SER A 2 41.86 -12.99 5.23
C SER A 2 40.36 -12.96 5.51
N HIS A 3 39.70 -12.08 4.76
CA HIS A 3 38.28 -11.74 4.64
C HIS A 3 37.23 -12.87 4.76
N SER A 4 36.02 -12.48 5.19
CA SER A 4 34.81 -12.79 4.42
C SER A 4 33.68 -11.79 4.73
N ARG A 5 33.25 -11.07 3.70
CA ARG A 5 32.08 -10.17 3.67
C ARG A 5 30.82 -11.02 3.60
N ASN A 6 29.80 -10.70 4.40
CA ASN A 6 28.48 -11.31 4.24
C ASN A 6 27.69 -10.50 3.20
N SER A 7 27.63 -11.04 1.98
CA SER A 7 26.86 -10.48 0.86
C SER A 7 25.37 -10.80 1.04
N SER A 8 24.53 -9.77 1.03
CA SER A 8 23.09 -9.89 0.78
C SER A 8 22.89 -10.57 -0.59
N ARG A 9 22.32 -11.77 -0.59
CA ARG A 9 21.96 -12.48 -1.82
C ARG A 9 20.54 -12.10 -2.23
N PRO A 10 20.28 -11.79 -3.51
CA PRO A 10 18.93 -11.76 -4.05
C PRO A 10 18.37 -13.19 -4.11
N PHE A 11 17.13 -13.40 -3.66
CA PHE A 11 16.43 -14.66 -3.85
C PHE A 11 15.77 -14.67 -5.24
N THR A 12 16.03 -15.72 -6.01
CA THR A 12 15.37 -15.97 -7.30
C THR A 12 14.21 -16.95 -7.06
N ILE A 13 12.97 -16.49 -7.30
CA ILE A 13 11.81 -17.39 -7.38
C ILE A 13 11.85 -18.07 -8.74
N VAL A 14 12.02 -19.39 -8.75
CA VAL A 14 11.88 -20.22 -9.96
C VAL A 14 10.40 -20.58 -10.13
N GLN A 15 9.73 -20.00 -11.13
CA GLN A 15 8.47 -20.53 -11.66
C GLN A 15 8.42 -20.42 -13.19
N GLY A 16 8.03 -21.52 -13.83
CA GLY A 16 8.06 -21.72 -15.27
C GLY A 16 7.27 -20.67 -16.06
N HIS A 17 7.83 -20.32 -17.23
CA HIS A 17 7.21 -19.52 -18.31
C HIS A 17 6.27 -18.39 -17.84
N ARG A 18 6.71 -17.62 -16.85
CA ARG A 18 6.19 -16.28 -16.56
C ARG A 18 7.01 -15.26 -17.36
N PRO A 19 6.39 -14.18 -17.89
CA PRO A 19 7.15 -13.06 -18.45
C PRO A 19 8.14 -12.62 -17.38
N SER A 20 9.42 -12.52 -17.76
CA SER A 20 10.55 -12.22 -16.87
C SER A 20 10.14 -11.33 -15.70
N ALA A 21 10.20 -11.86 -14.48
CA ALA A 21 9.99 -11.09 -13.26
C ALA A 21 11.04 -9.98 -13.21
N ARG A 22 10.68 -8.81 -13.77
CA ARG A 22 11.40 -7.56 -13.56
C ARG A 22 11.20 -7.20 -12.10
N THR A 23 12.28 -6.86 -11.43
CA THR A 23 12.30 -6.41 -10.03
C THR A 23 11.25 -5.32 -9.86
N LEU A 24 10.19 -5.61 -9.11
CA LEU A 24 9.24 -4.61 -8.64
C LEU A 24 10.02 -3.73 -7.66
N SER A 25 10.53 -2.58 -8.10
CA SER A 25 11.11 -1.60 -7.18
C SER A 25 9.95 -0.86 -6.54
N LEU A 26 9.70 -1.13 -5.26
CA LEU A 26 8.82 -0.29 -4.45
C LEU A 26 9.36 1.13 -4.50
N LEU A 27 8.58 2.04 -5.08
CA LEU A 27 8.92 3.46 -5.14
C LEU A 27 8.45 4.14 -3.85
N ASP A 28 9.37 4.85 -3.18
CA ASP A 28 9.01 5.86 -2.20
C ASP A 28 8.57 7.11 -2.96
N ILE A 29 7.29 7.44 -2.87
CA ILE A 29 6.71 8.59 -3.58
C ILE A 29 7.01 9.92 -2.89
N GLY A 30 7.64 9.93 -1.71
CA GLY A 30 7.78 11.08 -0.82
C GLY A 30 8.48 12.33 -1.37
N GLU A 31 8.93 12.33 -2.62
CA GLU A 31 9.51 13.48 -3.33
C GLU A 31 8.74 13.87 -4.60
N SER A 32 7.57 13.26 -4.83
CA SER A 32 6.75 13.50 -6.03
C SER A 32 5.78 14.65 -5.83
N ARG A 33 5.45 15.39 -6.90
CA ARG A 33 4.37 16.38 -6.86
C ARG A 33 3.02 15.67 -6.70
N LEU A 34 2.24 16.08 -5.71
CA LEU A 34 0.90 15.55 -5.47
C LEU A 34 -0.14 16.40 -6.19
N GLU A 35 -1.14 15.73 -6.76
CA GLU A 35 -2.36 16.33 -7.29
C GLU A 35 -3.54 15.61 -6.65
N HIS A 36 -4.50 16.38 -6.14
CA HIS A 36 -5.74 15.80 -5.63
C HIS A 36 -6.63 15.30 -6.79
N ASP A 37 -7.24 14.12 -6.64
CA ASP A 37 -8.21 13.59 -7.62
C ASP A 37 -9.39 12.93 -6.92
N ASP A 38 -10.56 13.58 -6.96
CA ASP A 38 -11.84 13.11 -6.40
C ASP A 38 -12.32 11.77 -7.01
N ASN A 39 -11.78 11.36 -8.16
CA ASN A 39 -12.12 10.06 -8.75
C ASN A 39 -11.45 8.90 -8.01
N LEU A 40 -10.45 9.19 -7.18
CA LEU A 40 -9.83 8.26 -6.26
C LEU A 40 -10.43 8.49 -4.87
N TYR A 41 -10.81 7.41 -4.21
CA TYR A 41 -11.36 7.42 -2.85
C TYR A 41 -11.31 6.01 -2.27
N VAL A 42 -11.23 5.96 -0.93
CA VAL A 42 -11.50 4.78 -0.10
C VAL A 42 -12.24 5.22 1.16
N THR A 43 -13.26 4.46 1.53
CA THR A 43 -14.05 4.68 2.73
C THR A 43 -14.13 3.38 3.52
N LEU A 44 -13.79 3.44 4.80
CA LEU A 44 -14.01 2.34 5.73
C LEU A 44 -15.51 2.13 5.94
N LYS A 45 -15.99 0.89 5.75
CA LYS A 45 -17.35 0.50 6.16
C LYS A 45 -17.33 -0.10 7.55
N SER A 46 -16.45 -1.07 7.76
CA SER A 46 -16.27 -1.70 9.05
C SER A 46 -14.84 -2.20 9.21
N GLY A 47 -14.36 -2.26 10.45
CA GLY A 47 -13.04 -2.80 10.77
C GLY A 47 -13.10 -3.56 12.09
N ARG A 48 -12.32 -4.62 12.22
CA ARG A 48 -12.17 -5.34 13.49
C ARG A 48 -10.73 -5.72 13.71
N PHE A 49 -10.18 -5.25 14.83
CA PHE A 49 -8.91 -5.73 15.36
C PHE A 49 -9.16 -6.79 16.40
N THR A 50 -8.36 -7.86 16.35
CA THR A 50 -8.39 -8.95 17.31
C THR A 50 -6.97 -9.32 17.66
N GLU A 51 -6.66 -9.21 18.94
CA GLU A 51 -5.46 -9.76 19.54
C GLU A 51 -5.58 -11.27 19.72
N ALA A 52 -4.45 -11.97 19.55
CA ALA A 52 -4.30 -13.38 19.85
C ALA A 52 -2.95 -13.63 20.55
N HIS A 53 -3.00 -14.33 21.69
CA HIS A 53 -1.82 -14.92 22.32
C HIS A 53 -1.81 -16.42 22.03
N LEU A 54 -0.77 -16.89 21.35
CA LEU A 54 -0.65 -18.29 20.95
C LEU A 54 -0.01 -19.13 22.06
N ASP A 55 -0.23 -20.44 22.01
CA ASP A 55 0.28 -21.40 23.00
C ASP A 55 1.81 -21.42 23.11
N ASP A 56 2.52 -20.96 22.08
CA ASP A 56 3.98 -20.84 22.04
C ASP A 56 4.50 -19.54 22.68
N GLY A 57 3.62 -18.72 23.27
CA GLY A 57 3.95 -17.47 23.94
C GLY A 57 4.09 -16.28 22.99
N THR A 58 3.67 -16.41 21.72
CA THR A 58 3.72 -15.31 20.74
C THR A 58 2.45 -14.46 20.76
N TRP A 59 2.62 -13.16 20.53
CA TRP A 59 1.54 -12.19 20.40
C TRP A 59 1.32 -11.85 18.93
N ASN A 60 0.08 -11.99 18.48
CA ASN A 60 -0.33 -11.64 17.12
C ASN A 60 -1.58 -10.77 17.14
N GLY A 61 -1.75 -9.99 16.06
CA GLY A 61 -2.95 -9.22 15.80
C GLY A 61 -3.51 -9.56 14.43
N ALA A 62 -4.82 -9.61 14.31
CA ALA A 62 -5.50 -9.69 13.03
C ALA A 62 -6.40 -8.47 12.85
N PHE A 63 -6.31 -7.84 11.69
CA PHE A 63 -7.20 -6.76 11.29
C PHE A 63 -7.99 -7.17 10.04
N THR A 64 -9.31 -7.18 10.14
CA THR A 64 -10.21 -7.39 9.00
C THR A 64 -10.99 -6.11 8.74
N VAL A 65 -11.01 -5.66 7.50
CA VAL A 65 -11.55 -4.37 7.10
C VAL A 65 -12.43 -4.56 5.89
N GLU A 66 -13.65 -4.05 5.96
CA GLU A 66 -14.51 -3.88 4.81
C GLU A 66 -14.40 -2.42 4.36
N THR A 67 -14.02 -2.20 3.10
CA THR A 67 -13.91 -0.86 2.52
C THR A 67 -14.73 -0.75 1.25
N GLU A 68 -15.21 0.45 0.95
CA GLU A 68 -15.61 0.83 -0.40
C GLU A 68 -14.43 1.60 -1.02
N CYS A 69 -14.00 1.20 -2.20
CA CYS A 69 -12.85 1.81 -2.86
C CYS A 69 -13.15 2.11 -4.32
N THR A 70 -12.29 2.93 -4.92
CA THR A 70 -12.36 3.24 -6.35
C THR A 70 -12.25 1.96 -7.20
N PRO A 71 -13.25 1.68 -8.06
CA PRO A 71 -13.19 0.53 -8.94
C PRO A 71 -11.97 0.54 -9.86
N GLY A 72 -11.41 -0.62 -10.16
CA GLY A 72 -10.19 -0.72 -10.99
C GLY A 72 -10.33 -0.03 -12.35
N ARG A 73 -11.52 -0.12 -12.97
CA ARG A 73 -11.81 0.61 -14.22
C ARG A 73 -11.72 2.14 -14.08
N LYS A 74 -12.05 2.70 -12.91
CA LYS A 74 -11.90 4.13 -12.65
C LYS A 74 -10.44 4.50 -12.40
N VAL A 75 -9.68 3.66 -11.70
CA VAL A 75 -8.23 3.84 -11.52
C VAL A 75 -7.52 3.86 -12.89
N ILE A 76 -7.88 2.94 -13.79
CA ILE A 76 -7.38 2.92 -15.18
C ILE A 76 -7.77 4.20 -15.93
N ALA A 77 -8.99 4.70 -15.74
CA ALA A 77 -9.44 5.94 -16.38
C ALA A 77 -8.62 7.16 -15.88
N VAL A 78 -8.32 7.23 -14.58
CA VAL A 78 -7.43 8.26 -14.00
C VAL A 78 -6.04 8.16 -14.62
N ALA A 79 -5.48 6.96 -14.80
CA ALA A 79 -4.19 6.79 -15.47
C ALA A 79 -4.19 7.29 -16.92
N ARG A 80 -5.25 6.98 -17.69
CA ARG A 80 -5.39 7.47 -19.06
C ARG A 80 -5.52 8.99 -19.12
N ASP A 81 -6.29 9.58 -18.20
CA ASP A 81 -6.41 11.04 -18.10
C ASP A 81 -5.07 11.69 -17.72
N LEU A 82 -4.32 11.09 -16.80
CA LEU A 82 -2.99 11.56 -16.42
C LEU A 82 -2.02 11.56 -17.61
N ILE A 83 -2.00 10.49 -18.41
CA ILE A 83 -1.23 10.42 -19.67
C ILE A 83 -1.65 11.55 -20.61
N ALA A 84 -2.95 11.75 -20.81
CA ALA A 84 -3.48 12.75 -21.74
C ALA A 84 -3.15 14.19 -21.33
N LYS A 85 -3.10 14.49 -20.02
CA LYS A 85 -2.77 15.82 -19.48
C LYS A 85 -1.27 16.12 -19.45
N HIS A 86 -0.42 15.10 -19.58
CA HIS A 86 1.04 15.24 -19.56
C HIS A 86 1.66 14.74 -20.88
N PRO A 87 1.31 15.34 -22.03
CA PRO A 87 1.86 14.92 -23.32
C PRO A 87 3.38 15.04 -23.37
N ASP A 88 3.94 15.99 -22.61
CA ASP A 88 5.37 16.19 -22.48
C ASP A 88 6.05 14.97 -21.83
N TYR A 89 5.41 14.22 -20.93
CA TYR A 89 5.99 13.01 -20.32
C TYR A 89 6.04 11.86 -21.32
N THR A 90 5.10 11.84 -22.28
CA THR A 90 4.91 10.75 -23.23
C THR A 90 5.86 10.81 -24.43
N GLU A 91 6.65 11.89 -24.56
CA GLU A 91 7.65 12.03 -25.62
C GLU A 91 8.57 10.80 -25.67
N ASN A 92 8.74 10.24 -26.88
CA ASN A 92 9.54 9.03 -27.13
C ASN A 92 9.05 7.75 -26.44
N ASN A 93 7.81 7.71 -25.95
CA ASN A 93 7.23 6.55 -25.24
C ASN A 93 8.06 6.09 -24.02
N GLY A 94 8.83 7.00 -23.43
CA GLY A 94 9.71 6.71 -22.29
C GLY A 94 9.06 6.87 -20.92
N HIS A 95 7.75 7.13 -20.85
CA HIS A 95 7.03 7.30 -19.59
C HIS A 95 6.74 5.96 -18.93
N SER A 96 6.59 6.01 -17.61
CA SER A 96 5.98 4.93 -16.83
C SER A 96 4.78 5.46 -16.07
N ILE A 97 3.78 4.60 -15.87
CA ILE A 97 2.65 4.85 -14.98
C ILE A 97 2.84 4.06 -13.71
N ILE A 98 2.67 4.74 -12.59
CA ILE A 98 2.78 4.16 -11.26
C ILE A 98 1.38 3.83 -10.78
N PHE A 99 1.14 2.59 -10.41
CA PHE A 99 -0.04 2.21 -9.62
C PHE A 99 0.43 1.85 -8.23
N GLY A 100 -0.24 2.36 -7.20
CA GLY A 100 0.20 2.12 -5.84
C GLY A 100 -0.88 2.28 -4.80
N TYR A 101 -0.50 1.97 -3.58
CA TYR A 101 -1.29 2.16 -2.38
C TYR A 101 -0.46 2.99 -1.38
N GLU A 102 -1.06 4.05 -0.85
CA GLU A 102 -0.62 4.86 0.28
C GLU A 102 0.73 5.58 0.06
N LYS A 103 1.82 4.82 0.06
CA LYS A 103 3.21 5.27 -0.14
C LYS A 103 4.04 4.34 -1.03
N PHE A 104 3.48 3.21 -1.45
CA PHE A 104 4.19 2.21 -2.26
C PHE A 104 3.53 2.09 -3.62
N GLY A 105 4.34 2.13 -4.67
CA GLY A 105 3.85 1.95 -6.03
C GLY A 105 4.80 1.14 -6.89
N VAL A 106 4.27 0.65 -8.01
CA VAL A 106 5.01 -0.02 -9.07
C VAL A 106 4.81 0.73 -10.36
N ALA A 107 5.92 1.02 -11.03
CA ALA A 107 5.95 1.64 -12.34
C ALA A 107 5.83 0.58 -13.46
N PHE A 108 4.92 0.83 -14.40
CA PHE A 108 4.71 0.04 -15.60
C PHE A 108 4.96 0.89 -16.84
N GLN A 109 5.53 0.28 -17.89
CA GLN A 109 5.85 0.95 -19.15
C GLN A 109 5.71 -0.01 -20.33
N GLY A 110 5.63 0.56 -21.54
CA GLY A 110 5.58 -0.21 -22.79
C GLY A 110 4.35 -1.12 -22.89
N ASP A 111 4.52 -2.30 -23.49
CA ASP A 111 3.42 -3.21 -23.79
C ASP A 111 2.64 -3.64 -22.54
N VAL A 112 3.33 -3.89 -21.42
CA VAL A 112 2.69 -4.27 -20.15
C VAL A 112 1.76 -3.17 -19.66
N LEU A 113 2.17 -1.90 -19.78
CA LEU A 113 1.30 -0.78 -19.44
C LEU A 113 0.08 -0.74 -20.35
N ASN A 114 0.26 -0.91 -21.65
CA ASN A 114 -0.85 -0.90 -22.60
C ASN A 114 -1.87 -2.02 -22.33
N GLU A 115 -1.39 -3.21 -21.96
CA GLU A 115 -2.24 -4.34 -21.56
C GLU A 115 -3.01 -4.02 -20.28
N ILE A 116 -2.34 -3.54 -19.22
CA ILE A 116 -2.96 -3.13 -17.95
C ILE A 116 -4.03 -2.06 -18.19
N LEU A 117 -3.72 -1.06 -19.01
CA LEU A 117 -4.66 0.00 -19.34
C LEU A 117 -5.84 -0.50 -20.17
N SER A 118 -5.76 -1.66 -20.83
CA SER A 118 -6.81 -2.19 -21.69
C SER A 118 -7.65 -3.29 -21.03
N ASP A 119 -7.15 -3.92 -19.96
CA ASP A 119 -7.79 -5.04 -19.29
C ASP A 119 -7.82 -4.85 -17.76
N ASN A 120 -9.03 -4.67 -17.22
CA ASN A 120 -9.24 -4.50 -15.79
C ASN A 120 -8.89 -5.74 -14.95
N ALA A 121 -9.06 -6.93 -15.51
CA ALA A 121 -8.68 -8.17 -14.82
C ALA A 121 -7.16 -8.24 -14.68
N LEU A 122 -6.43 -7.84 -15.71
CA LEU A 122 -4.97 -7.78 -15.68
C LEU A 122 -4.47 -6.69 -14.72
N PHE A 123 -5.07 -5.50 -14.74
CA PHE A 123 -4.81 -4.47 -13.73
C PHE A 123 -5.00 -5.02 -12.32
N THR A 124 -6.14 -5.66 -12.05
CA THR A 124 -6.44 -6.25 -10.74
C THR A 124 -5.43 -7.34 -10.35
N TYR A 125 -4.97 -8.14 -11.30
CA TYR A 125 -3.92 -9.15 -11.08
C TYR A 125 -2.60 -8.51 -10.63
N TYR A 126 -2.11 -7.51 -11.36
CA TYR A 126 -0.87 -6.81 -11.00
C TYR A 126 -0.99 -6.04 -9.70
N PHE A 127 -2.13 -5.35 -9.49
CA PHE A 127 -2.39 -4.59 -8.26
C PHE A 127 -2.39 -5.51 -7.02
N ASN A 128 -3.03 -6.69 -7.12
CA ASN A 128 -2.95 -7.70 -6.06
C ASN A 128 -1.52 -8.22 -5.86
N GLY A 129 -0.73 -8.33 -6.92
CA GLY A 129 0.70 -8.65 -6.82
C GLY A 129 1.44 -7.65 -5.94
N VAL A 130 1.23 -6.35 -6.13
CA VAL A 130 1.84 -5.32 -5.27
C VAL A 130 1.32 -5.43 -3.84
N TRP A 131 0.00 -5.57 -3.68
CA TRP A 131 -0.64 -5.68 -2.37
C TRP A 131 -0.08 -6.81 -1.50
N MET A 132 0.17 -7.98 -2.11
CA MET A 132 0.70 -9.15 -1.41
C MET A 132 2.15 -8.96 -0.92
N GLU A 133 2.87 -8.00 -1.48
CA GLU A 133 4.23 -7.64 -1.05
C GLU A 133 4.24 -6.55 0.02
N TYR A 134 3.06 -6.07 0.47
CA TYR A 134 2.98 -5.06 1.51
C TYR A 134 3.41 -5.58 2.87
N VAL A 135 4.59 -5.12 3.30
CA VAL A 135 5.18 -5.41 4.60
C VAL A 135 5.67 -4.12 5.23
N VAL A 136 5.31 -3.88 6.49
CA VAL A 136 5.79 -2.74 7.26
C VAL A 136 6.40 -3.23 8.57
N SER A 137 7.69 -2.96 8.79
CA SER A 137 8.32 -3.21 10.08
C SER A 137 7.83 -2.19 11.11
N LEU A 138 7.29 -2.69 12.23
CA LEU A 138 6.77 -1.87 13.32
C LEU A 138 7.82 -1.70 14.42
N SER A 139 8.54 -2.78 14.73
CA SER A 139 9.68 -2.81 15.64
C SER A 139 10.64 -3.90 15.20
N ASP A 140 11.69 -4.13 16.00
CA ASP A 140 12.61 -5.26 15.82
C ASP A 140 11.90 -6.63 15.94
N PHE A 141 10.70 -6.64 16.50
CA PHE A 141 9.98 -7.86 16.87
C PHE A 141 8.64 -8.04 16.15
N PHE A 142 8.10 -6.98 15.56
CA PHE A 142 6.77 -7.01 14.97
C PHE A 142 6.76 -6.42 13.57
N GLU A 143 6.02 -7.08 12.69
CA GLU A 143 5.74 -6.62 11.34
C GLU A 143 4.25 -6.66 11.03
N TYR A 144 3.84 -5.81 10.12
CA TYR A 144 2.48 -5.74 9.60
C TYR A 144 2.48 -6.21 8.15
N ARG A 145 1.58 -7.15 7.81
CA ARG A 145 1.48 -7.74 6.47
C ARG A 145 0.04 -7.88 6.02
N THR A 146 -0.18 -7.85 4.72
CA THR A 146 -1.47 -8.21 4.12
C THR A 146 -1.67 -9.73 4.16
N LEU A 147 -2.92 -10.15 4.29
CA LEU A 147 -3.33 -11.54 4.29
C LEU A 147 -4.27 -11.81 3.12
N GLY A 148 -3.66 -12.14 1.99
CA GLY A 148 -4.39 -12.50 0.78
C GLY A 148 -4.70 -11.29 -0.11
N PRO A 149 -5.14 -11.57 -1.35
CA PRO A 149 -5.43 -10.55 -2.32
C PRO A 149 -6.63 -9.71 -1.88
N ILE A 150 -6.64 -8.45 -2.28
CA ILE A 150 -7.78 -7.54 -2.21
C ILE A 150 -9.00 -8.16 -2.92
N ALA A 151 -8.76 -8.91 -4.00
CA ALA A 151 -9.74 -9.60 -4.84
C ALA A 151 -10.87 -8.68 -5.37
N GLN A 152 -11.01 -8.60 -6.70
CA GLN A 152 -12.12 -7.89 -7.36
C GLN A 152 -12.23 -6.41 -6.96
N LEU A 153 -11.28 -5.56 -7.37
CA LEU A 153 -11.36 -4.11 -7.17
C LEU A 153 -12.65 -3.48 -7.74
N ASP A 154 -13.39 -4.17 -8.61
CA ASP A 154 -14.68 -3.72 -9.15
C ASP A 154 -15.89 -4.07 -8.29
N ALA A 155 -15.69 -4.75 -7.16
CA ALA A 155 -16.76 -5.03 -6.19
C ALA A 155 -17.22 -3.73 -5.51
N ALA A 156 -18.48 -3.71 -5.07
CA ALA A 156 -19.02 -2.58 -4.31
C ALA A 156 -18.33 -2.40 -2.95
N SER A 157 -17.74 -3.48 -2.43
CA SER A 157 -16.92 -3.46 -1.25
C SER A 157 -15.85 -4.54 -1.35
N VAL A 158 -14.75 -4.29 -0.66
CA VAL A 158 -13.54 -5.08 -0.65
C VAL A 158 -13.19 -5.43 0.78
N ASP A 159 -12.91 -6.71 1.01
CA ASP A 159 -12.43 -7.22 2.28
C ASP A 159 -10.90 -7.23 2.31
N LEU A 160 -10.31 -6.40 3.15
CA LEU A 160 -8.89 -6.37 3.42
C LEU A 160 -8.61 -7.13 4.71
N ARG A 161 -7.54 -7.90 4.70
CA ARG A 161 -7.08 -8.63 5.87
C ARG A 161 -5.62 -8.37 6.07
N PHE A 162 -5.24 -8.20 7.33
CA PHE A 162 -3.88 -7.91 7.72
C PHE A 162 -3.53 -8.65 8.99
N TRP A 163 -2.25 -8.97 9.12
CA TRP A 163 -1.67 -9.53 10.32
C TRP A 163 -0.58 -8.64 10.86
N LEU A 164 -0.61 -8.45 12.17
CA LEU A 164 0.53 -8.02 12.95
C LEU A 164 1.17 -9.28 13.53
N LEU A 165 2.37 -9.58 13.05
CA LEU A 165 3.08 -10.83 13.34
C LEU A 165 4.30 -10.57 14.21
N GLN A 166 4.47 -11.42 15.22
CA GLN A 166 5.72 -11.50 15.96
C GLN A 166 6.78 -12.25 15.14
N THR A 167 7.90 -11.60 14.86
CA THR A 167 9.00 -12.16 14.04
C THR A 167 10.06 -12.88 14.86
N GLN A 168 10.09 -12.66 16.19
CA GLN A 168 11.07 -13.26 17.11
C GLN A 168 10.42 -13.60 18.45
N PHE A 169 10.84 -14.68 19.12
CA PHE A 169 10.38 -15.02 20.47
C PHE A 169 10.92 -14.05 21.54
N GLY A 170 10.17 -13.88 22.64
CA GLY A 170 10.60 -13.08 23.79
C GLY A 170 9.93 -11.71 24.03
N PRO A 171 9.33 -11.03 23.04
CA PRO A 171 8.58 -9.80 23.26
C PRO A 171 7.46 -9.96 24.28
N SER A 172 7.29 -8.94 25.11
CA SER A 172 6.20 -8.80 26.06
C SER A 172 4.90 -8.33 25.38
N HIS A 173 3.77 -8.53 26.06
CA HIS A 173 2.49 -7.92 25.66
C HIS A 173 2.59 -6.39 25.54
N GLU A 174 3.35 -5.73 26.41
CA GLU A 174 3.55 -4.28 26.32
C GLU A 174 4.23 -3.86 25.02
N GLU A 175 5.19 -4.64 24.52
CA GLU A 175 5.83 -4.41 23.23
C GLU A 175 4.88 -4.66 22.06
N PHE A 176 4.01 -5.66 22.17
CA PHE A 176 2.92 -5.88 21.22
C PHE A 176 1.97 -4.67 21.17
N VAL A 177 1.52 -4.18 22.32
CA VAL A 177 0.66 -2.99 22.41
C VAL A 177 1.33 -1.76 21.81
N LYS A 178 2.63 -1.55 22.06
CA LYS A 178 3.40 -0.46 21.43
C LYS A 178 3.45 -0.62 19.91
N ALA A 179 3.61 -1.84 19.39
CA ALA A 179 3.62 -2.10 17.95
C ALA A 179 2.25 -1.81 17.32
N VAL A 180 1.14 -2.26 17.93
CA VAL A 180 -0.23 -1.99 17.45
C VAL A 180 -0.51 -0.49 17.41
N ARG A 181 -0.15 0.24 18.48
CA ARG A 181 -0.31 1.70 18.56
C ARG A 181 0.49 2.45 17.49
N LYS A 182 1.60 1.88 17.00
CA LYS A 182 2.38 2.44 15.89
C LYS A 182 1.70 2.24 14.54
N VAL A 183 0.93 1.16 14.35
CA VAL A 183 0.21 0.91 13.09
C VAL A 183 -0.74 2.06 12.82
N GLY A 184 -1.65 2.37 13.76
CA GLY A 184 -2.41 3.63 13.78
C GLY A 184 -3.10 4.10 12.48
N TYR A 185 -3.17 3.27 11.43
CA TYR A 185 -3.46 3.70 10.07
C TYR A 185 -3.79 2.51 9.19
N ILE A 186 -5.04 2.37 8.73
CA ILE A 186 -5.43 1.33 7.76
C ILE A 186 -6.68 1.74 6.96
N PRO A 187 -6.52 2.52 5.88
CA PRO A 187 -7.31 2.26 4.67
C PRO A 187 -6.50 2.34 3.36
N LEU A 188 -6.84 1.43 2.43
CA LEU A 188 -6.25 1.18 1.10
C LEU A 188 -6.28 2.39 0.15
N ASN A 189 -5.51 3.44 0.40
CA ASN A 189 -5.55 4.63 -0.46
C ASN A 189 -4.85 4.37 -1.79
N VAL A 190 -5.61 4.15 -2.87
CA VAL A 190 -5.05 3.94 -4.21
C VAL A 190 -4.58 5.28 -4.79
N PHE A 191 -3.38 5.30 -5.37
CA PHE A 191 -2.86 6.44 -6.11
C PHE A 191 -2.39 6.02 -7.52
N VAL A 192 -2.35 7.00 -8.42
CA VAL A 192 -1.89 6.83 -9.80
C VAL A 192 -0.84 7.88 -10.12
N GLY A 193 0.30 7.48 -10.65
CA GLY A 193 1.39 8.39 -10.97
C GLY A 193 1.87 8.32 -12.41
N ILE A 194 2.57 9.36 -12.86
CA ILE A 194 3.32 9.37 -14.11
C ILE A 194 4.75 9.85 -13.84
N MET A 195 5.72 9.17 -14.46
CA MET A 195 7.13 9.52 -14.38
C MET A 195 7.79 9.39 -15.75
N ALA A 196 8.81 10.22 -16.00
CA ALA A 196 9.64 10.17 -17.19
C ALA A 196 11.06 10.65 -16.86
N PRO A 197 12.10 10.23 -17.61
CA PRO A 197 13.47 10.67 -17.38
C PRO A 197 13.61 12.20 -17.39
N GLY A 198 14.26 12.75 -16.36
CA GLY A 198 14.50 14.19 -16.23
C GLY A 198 13.27 15.02 -15.86
N LYS A 199 12.15 14.38 -15.49
CA LYS A 199 10.93 15.05 -15.05
C LYS A 199 10.60 14.73 -13.61
N GLU A 200 9.97 15.69 -12.95
CA GLU A 200 9.38 15.47 -11.63
C GLU A 200 8.30 14.38 -11.74
N THR A 201 8.20 13.47 -10.75
CA THR A 201 7.10 12.50 -10.75
C THR A 201 5.82 13.19 -10.28
N VAL A 202 4.71 12.92 -10.96
CA VAL A 202 3.39 13.45 -10.58
C VAL A 202 2.54 12.30 -10.08
N ILE A 203 1.94 12.44 -8.90
CA ILE A 203 1.06 11.44 -8.27
C ILE A 203 -0.31 12.07 -8.05
N ARG A 204 -1.35 11.40 -8.54
CA ARG A 204 -2.73 11.66 -8.18
C ARG A 204 -3.19 10.81 -7.02
N THR A 205 -3.79 11.45 -6.04
CA THR A 205 -4.15 10.84 -4.76
C THR A 205 -5.54 11.31 -4.29
N PRO A 206 -6.27 10.48 -3.53
CA PRO A 206 -7.47 10.94 -2.80
C PRO A 206 -7.17 11.96 -1.71
N GLY A 207 -5.89 12.11 -1.32
CA GLY A 207 -5.44 13.06 -0.30
C GLY A 207 -5.17 14.46 -0.84
N SER A 208 -4.60 15.32 -0.01
CA SER A 208 -4.20 16.69 -0.37
C SER A 208 -2.97 16.72 -1.28
N GLU A 209 -2.71 17.90 -1.84
CA GLU A 209 -1.52 18.23 -2.64
C GLU A 209 -0.22 18.35 -1.81
N ALA A 210 -0.30 18.12 -0.50
CA ALA A 210 0.83 18.15 0.41
C ALA A 210 1.00 16.81 1.13
N TYR A 211 2.25 16.47 1.46
CA TYR A 211 2.56 15.31 2.29
C TYR A 211 2.53 15.66 3.78
N VAL A 212 2.29 14.64 4.59
CA VAL A 212 2.46 14.63 6.04
C VAL A 212 3.36 13.46 6.46
N ASP A 213 4.08 13.65 7.56
CA ASP A 213 4.86 12.58 8.19
C ASP A 213 3.99 11.80 9.17
N THR A 214 4.06 10.47 9.08
CA THR A 214 3.34 9.55 9.96
C THR A 214 4.30 8.52 10.55
N PRO A 215 3.89 7.77 11.59
CA PRO A 215 4.69 6.64 12.09
C PRO A 215 4.99 5.56 11.04
N LEU A 216 4.22 5.55 9.94
CA LEU A 216 4.42 4.66 8.80
C LEU A 216 5.16 5.34 7.64
N GLY A 217 5.68 6.56 7.80
CA GLY A 217 6.39 7.31 6.76
C GLY A 217 5.56 8.43 6.16
N ARG A 218 6.04 8.96 5.03
CA ARG A 218 5.46 10.14 4.39
C ARG A 218 4.31 9.74 3.47
N VAL A 219 3.13 10.32 3.67
CA VAL A 219 1.91 10.04 2.90
C VAL A 219 1.20 11.33 2.52
N PRO A 220 0.32 11.34 1.49
CA PRO A 220 -0.55 12.49 1.25
C PRO A 220 -1.36 12.87 2.50
N GLY A 221 -1.45 14.16 2.80
CA GLY A 221 -2.38 14.68 3.82
C GLY A 221 -3.83 14.45 3.42
N GLY A 222 -4.80 14.73 4.30
CA GLY A 222 -6.23 14.54 3.99
C GLY A 222 -6.68 13.07 3.87
N LEU A 223 -5.76 12.10 3.89
CA LEU A 223 -6.13 10.68 3.93
C LEU A 223 -6.74 10.32 5.28
N GLN A 224 -7.75 9.44 5.23
CA GLN A 224 -8.40 8.93 6.43
C GLN A 224 -7.60 7.79 7.07
N TYR A 225 -7.75 7.59 8.38
CA TYR A 225 -7.04 6.57 9.13
C TYR A 225 -7.76 6.14 10.41
N ILE A 226 -7.39 4.98 10.94
CA ILE A 226 -7.92 4.43 12.21
C ILE A 226 -6.87 4.62 13.30
N ASP A 227 -7.15 5.45 14.29
CA ASP A 227 -6.20 5.70 15.37
C ASP A 227 -6.20 4.59 16.44
N PHE A 228 -5.13 3.81 16.47
CA PHE A 228 -4.89 2.78 17.48
C PHE A 228 -4.19 3.31 18.74
N SER A 229 -3.86 4.60 18.84
CA SER A 229 -3.05 5.15 19.94
C SER A 229 -3.62 4.89 21.34
N GLN A 230 -4.95 4.76 21.44
CA GLN A 230 -5.66 4.49 22.68
C GLN A 230 -5.99 3.01 22.92
N TRP A 231 -5.76 2.13 21.93
CA TRP A 231 -6.01 0.70 22.10
C TRP A 231 -5.02 0.09 23.10
N SER A 232 -5.45 -0.88 23.91
CA SER A 232 -4.61 -1.49 24.95
C SER A 232 -4.70 -2.99 25.07
N GLU A 233 -5.83 -3.60 24.75
CA GLU A 233 -6.02 -5.06 24.85
C GLU A 233 -7.26 -5.53 24.08
N GLY A 234 -7.29 -6.83 23.75
CA GLY A 234 -8.48 -7.52 23.28
C GLY A 234 -8.92 -7.15 21.87
N SER A 235 -10.22 -7.31 21.62
CA SER A 235 -10.84 -7.00 20.33
C SER A 235 -11.51 -5.62 20.34
N VAL A 236 -11.41 -4.90 19.22
CA VAL A 236 -12.09 -3.62 19.01
C VAL A 236 -12.67 -3.58 17.60
N THR A 237 -13.85 -2.98 17.48
CA THR A 237 -14.52 -2.77 16.19
C THR A 237 -14.50 -1.28 15.88
N TYR A 238 -14.31 -0.97 14.60
CA TYR A 238 -14.29 0.37 14.05
C TYR A 238 -15.35 0.52 12.98
N SER A 239 -15.87 1.73 12.88
CA SER A 239 -16.82 2.18 11.89
C SER A 239 -16.28 3.44 11.20
N GLU A 240 -17.00 3.92 10.19
CA GLU A 240 -16.68 5.19 9.52
C GLU A 240 -16.55 6.37 10.51
N GLY A 241 -17.34 6.37 11.59
CA GLY A 241 -17.30 7.43 12.60
C GLY A 241 -16.05 7.46 13.47
N ASP A 242 -15.25 6.38 13.45
CA ASP A 242 -14.00 6.27 14.20
C ASP A 242 -12.78 6.74 13.38
N LEU A 243 -13.00 7.08 12.10
CA LEU A 243 -11.95 7.58 11.23
C LEU A 243 -11.49 8.97 11.66
N LYS A 244 -10.17 9.15 11.62
CA LYS A 244 -9.53 10.45 11.67
C LYS A 244 -9.00 10.81 10.29
N THR A 245 -8.75 12.08 10.08
CA THR A 245 -8.16 12.58 8.84
C THR A 245 -6.79 13.16 9.14
N PHE A 246 -5.79 12.85 8.34
CA PHE A 246 -4.51 13.54 8.44
C PHE A 246 -4.67 15.02 8.11
N PRO A 247 -3.89 15.91 8.75
CA PRO A 247 -3.89 17.32 8.38
C PRO A 247 -3.67 17.49 6.88
N SER A 248 -4.51 18.30 6.24
CA SER A 248 -4.25 18.85 4.90
C SER A 248 -3.56 20.20 5.09
N ALA A 249 -2.40 20.39 4.47
CA ALA A 249 -1.71 21.69 4.44
C ALA A 249 -2.34 22.62 3.41
#